data_AF-A0A5B0KKV6-F1
#
_entry.id   AF-A0A5B0KKV6-F1
#
_cell.length_a   1.000
_cell.length_b   1.000
_cell.length_c   1.000
_cell.angle_alpha   90.00
_cell.angle_beta   90.00
_cell.angle_gamma   90.00
#
_symmetry.space_group_name_H-M   'P 1'
#
loop_
_entity.id
_entity.type
_entity.pdbx_description
1 polymer ?
#
loop_
_entity_poly.entity_id
_entity_poly.type
_entity_poly.pdbx_seq_one_letter_code
_entity_poly.pdbx_strand_id
1 'polypeptide(L)'
;MKVLYVATKGESATDLSPDLEIDKLRRCFAGSVVDFAAIPNISAEELPAELSNREFDVLHIAAHGTGGALEVRSVRGTVLAHPEQIATFLLPSRLPRLVYLNACDSAGVAEALVHRVPFAIGTTAPVASDYAIHTALSFYLRLLLGGSVAEAAEVARSALGMFSSLRADIKLFAKAGEDPERTRLVASPEILVSLPSGYKLGDDVVEINFGVRGVPEGTLQVVFFSDDEDLLNDGKQTLAAQLCAVTRRRPTRDGEVWCDRSESWDVGGDFRLFAVGVTADGRRWTVTSHLCDALRRWYDACEPMAKSRVRKKTFDALIRNLEAWVRR
;
A
#
# COMPACT_ATOMS: atom_id res chain seq x y z
N MET A 1 5.61 1.80 -0.32
CA MET A 1 5.59 1.67 1.15
C MET A 1 6.99 1.39 1.63
N LYS A 2 7.51 2.22 2.54
CA LYS A 2 8.78 2.04 3.25
C LYS A 2 8.49 1.68 4.71
N VAL A 3 8.98 0.55 5.17
CA VAL A 3 8.80 0.07 6.55
C VAL A 3 10.14 0.16 7.27
N LEU A 4 10.20 0.93 8.35
CA LEU A 4 11.32 0.93 9.27
C LEU A 4 10.94 0.09 10.49
N TYR A 5 11.63 -1.03 10.66
CA TYR A 5 11.57 -1.83 11.86
C TYR A 5 12.68 -1.39 12.82
N VAL A 6 12.31 -1.09 14.06
CA VAL A 6 13.25 -0.86 15.15
C VAL A 6 12.94 -1.84 16.27
N ALA A 7 13.98 -2.47 16.80
CA ALA A 7 13.84 -3.26 18.01
C ALA A 7 14.74 -2.71 19.09
N THR A 8 14.22 -2.66 20.30
CA THR A 8 15.00 -2.31 21.49
C THR A 8 14.78 -3.36 22.56
N LYS A 9 15.85 -3.67 23.29
CA LYS A 9 15.88 -4.76 24.26
C LYS A 9 16.38 -4.19 25.59
N GLY A 10 15.45 -3.91 26.49
CA GLY A 10 15.76 -3.61 27.89
C GLY A 10 16.39 -4.81 28.59
N GLU A 11 16.97 -4.59 29.77
CA GLU A 11 17.63 -5.64 30.56
C GLU A 11 16.65 -6.73 31.03
N SER A 12 15.37 -6.38 31.19
CA SER A 12 14.24 -7.25 31.56
C SER A 12 13.74 -8.14 30.42
N ALA A 13 14.09 -7.85 29.16
CA ALA A 13 13.48 -8.50 28.01
C ALA A 13 14.14 -9.84 27.69
N THR A 14 13.69 -10.92 28.33
CA THR A 14 14.18 -12.28 28.05
C THR A 14 13.57 -12.92 26.81
N ASP A 15 12.34 -12.52 26.43
CA ASP A 15 11.56 -13.23 25.41
C ASP A 15 11.49 -12.52 24.03
N LEU A 16 12.08 -11.32 23.88
CA LEU A 16 12.14 -10.66 22.58
C LEU A 16 13.13 -11.40 21.65
N SER A 17 12.65 -11.76 20.46
CA SER A 17 13.45 -12.37 19.40
C SER A 17 13.50 -11.50 18.13
N PRO A 18 14.11 -10.29 18.16
CA PRO A 18 14.12 -9.37 17.03
C PRO A 18 14.66 -9.97 15.74
N ASP A 19 15.71 -10.79 15.83
CA ASP A 19 16.34 -11.38 14.65
C ASP A 19 15.37 -12.33 13.91
N LEU A 20 14.63 -13.14 14.66
CA LEU A 20 13.62 -14.05 14.10
C LEU A 20 12.48 -13.26 13.44
N GLU A 21 12.03 -12.17 14.07
CA GLU A 21 11.00 -11.30 13.52
C GLU A 21 11.45 -10.63 12.24
N ILE A 22 12.66 -10.03 12.25
CA ILE A 22 13.28 -9.40 11.09
C ILE A 22 13.39 -10.38 9.93
N ASP A 23 13.87 -11.60 10.17
CA ASP A 23 14.02 -12.60 9.11
C ASP A 23 12.68 -13.01 8.51
N LYS A 24 11.65 -13.18 9.35
CA LYS A 24 10.30 -13.50 8.89
C LYS A 24 9.69 -12.33 8.10
N LEU A 25 9.83 -11.09 8.57
CA LEU A 25 9.36 -9.90 7.86
C LEU A 25 10.10 -9.69 6.53
N ARG A 26 11.43 -9.87 6.50
CA ARG A 26 12.22 -9.83 5.25
C ARG A 26 11.71 -10.83 4.23
N ARG A 27 11.42 -12.07 4.64
CA ARG A 27 10.84 -13.10 3.77
C ARG A 27 9.42 -12.71 3.32
N CYS A 28 8.61 -12.14 4.21
CA CYS A 28 7.27 -11.64 3.88
C CYS A 28 7.31 -10.55 2.80
N PHE A 29 8.31 -9.67 2.85
CA PHE A 29 8.47 -8.58 1.87
C PHE A 29 9.29 -8.96 0.64
N ALA A 30 9.91 -10.15 0.62
CA ALA A 30 10.72 -10.59 -0.50
C ALA A 30 9.91 -10.64 -1.80
N GLY A 31 10.39 -9.94 -2.84
CA GLY A 31 9.71 -9.85 -4.13
C GLY A 31 8.50 -8.89 -4.17
N SER A 32 8.22 -8.18 -3.08
CA SER A 32 7.16 -7.17 -3.03
C SER A 32 7.67 -5.75 -3.40
N VAL A 33 6.74 -4.80 -3.53
CA VAL A 33 7.04 -3.37 -3.73
C VAL A 33 7.44 -2.64 -2.43
N VAL A 34 7.49 -3.35 -1.31
CA VAL A 34 7.83 -2.78 0.00
C VAL A 34 9.34 -2.67 0.16
N ASP A 35 9.79 -1.49 0.58
CA ASP A 35 11.16 -1.27 1.03
C ASP A 35 11.21 -1.49 2.56
N PHE A 36 12.07 -2.39 3.02
CA PHE A 36 12.14 -2.80 4.43
C PHE A 36 13.54 -2.60 4.98
N ALA A 37 13.66 -1.74 5.98
CA ALA A 37 14.88 -1.53 6.76
C ALA A 37 14.65 -1.98 8.20
N ALA A 38 15.65 -2.60 8.82
CA ALA A 38 15.58 -3.05 10.21
C ALA A 38 16.81 -2.57 10.99
N ILE A 39 16.57 -2.06 12.19
CA ILE A 39 17.61 -1.64 13.15
C ILE A 39 17.37 -2.43 14.45
N PRO A 40 18.00 -3.60 14.60
CA PRO A 40 17.90 -4.36 15.83
C PRO A 40 18.71 -3.69 16.96
N ASN A 41 18.28 -3.91 18.20
CA ASN A 41 18.97 -3.49 19.42
C ASN A 41 19.28 -1.98 19.49
N ILE A 42 18.44 -1.12 18.92
CA ILE A 42 18.64 0.33 18.95
C ILE A 42 18.60 0.87 20.40
N SER A 43 19.51 1.79 20.72
CA SER A 43 19.51 2.50 21.99
C SER A 43 18.69 3.79 21.95
N ALA A 44 18.36 4.32 23.13
CA ALA A 44 17.66 5.58 23.32
C ALA A 44 18.46 6.77 22.76
N GLU A 45 19.78 6.69 22.76
CA GLU A 45 20.67 7.72 22.22
C GLU A 45 20.71 7.71 20.68
N GLU A 46 20.55 6.53 20.06
CA GLU A 46 20.57 6.36 18.60
C GLU A 46 19.19 6.62 17.96
N LEU A 47 18.11 6.30 18.68
CA LEU A 47 16.74 6.36 18.18
C LEU A 47 16.36 7.71 17.54
N PRO A 48 16.65 8.89 18.14
CA PRO A 48 16.28 10.17 17.53
C PRO A 48 16.97 10.40 16.17
N ALA A 49 18.25 10.04 16.06
CA ALA A 49 19.01 10.24 14.83
C ALA A 49 18.53 9.31 13.71
N GLU A 50 18.27 8.04 14.02
CA GLU A 50 17.79 7.06 13.05
C GLU A 50 16.38 7.38 12.54
N LEU A 51 15.47 7.82 13.43
CA LEU A 51 14.12 8.23 13.03
C LEU A 51 14.12 9.55 12.23
N SER A 52 15.05 10.46 12.49
CA SER A 52 15.12 11.75 11.80
C SER A 52 15.77 11.68 10.42
N ASN A 53 16.71 10.75 10.21
CA ASN A 53 17.50 10.67 8.98
C ASN A 53 16.93 9.73 7.92
N ARG A 54 15.80 9.07 8.20
CA ARG A 54 15.21 8.07 7.31
C ARG A 54 13.81 8.50 6.86
N GLU A 55 13.46 8.07 5.66
CA GLU A 55 12.09 8.17 5.15
C GLU A 55 11.39 6.82 5.32
N PHE A 56 10.27 6.81 6.02
CA PHE A 56 9.45 5.62 6.20
C PHE A 56 7.96 6.00 6.25
N ASP A 57 7.12 5.13 5.71
CA ASP A 57 5.67 5.23 5.78
C ASP A 57 5.12 4.52 7.03
N VAL A 58 5.82 3.48 7.47
CA VAL A 58 5.44 2.66 8.63
C VAL A 58 6.64 2.55 9.57
N LEU A 59 6.42 2.88 10.84
CA LEU A 59 7.35 2.60 11.92
C LEU A 59 6.85 1.38 12.69
N HIS A 60 7.58 0.28 12.62
CA HIS A 60 7.35 -0.90 13.45
C HIS A 60 8.32 -0.86 14.63
N ILE A 61 7.79 -0.83 15.86
CA ILE A 61 8.60 -0.88 17.09
C ILE A 61 8.36 -2.22 17.79
N ALA A 62 9.41 -3.03 17.92
CA ALA A 62 9.42 -4.21 18.77
C ALA A 62 10.16 -3.88 20.09
N ALA A 63 9.44 -3.96 21.21
CA ALA A 63 9.96 -3.59 22.51
C ALA A 63 9.22 -4.34 23.62
N HIS A 64 9.75 -4.32 24.84
CA HIS A 64 8.96 -4.66 26.00
C HIS A 64 8.12 -3.45 26.39
N GLY A 65 6.83 -3.65 26.67
CA GLY A 65 5.98 -2.58 27.18
C GLY A 65 5.66 -2.81 28.65
N THR A 66 5.69 -1.73 29.42
CA THR A 66 5.45 -1.74 30.86
C THR A 66 4.81 -0.42 31.28
N GLY A 67 3.67 -0.50 31.98
CA GLY A 67 3.01 0.67 32.57
C GLY A 67 2.69 1.80 31.57
N GLY A 68 2.33 1.46 30.33
CA GLY A 68 2.06 2.45 29.28
C GLY A 68 3.31 3.16 28.72
N ALA A 69 4.48 2.55 28.84
CA ALA A 69 5.72 2.99 28.21
C ALA A 69 6.44 1.81 27.53
N LEU A 70 7.42 2.11 26.67
CA LEU A 70 8.29 1.10 26.05
C LEU A 70 9.65 1.10 26.73
N GLU A 71 10.17 -0.07 27.07
CA GLU A 71 11.53 -0.21 27.55
C GLU A 71 12.51 -0.02 26.41
N VAL A 72 13.43 0.93 26.56
CA VAL A 72 14.48 1.23 25.58
C VAL A 72 15.83 1.07 26.27
N ARG A 73 16.76 0.39 25.59
CA ARG A 73 18.15 0.30 26.01
C ARG A 73 18.81 1.68 26.00
N SER A 74 19.58 2.02 27.02
CA SER A 74 20.40 3.23 27.11
C SER A 74 21.81 2.88 27.60
N VAL A 75 22.77 3.77 27.41
CA VAL A 75 24.11 3.65 28.02
C VAL A 75 24.06 3.62 29.55
N ARG A 76 22.96 4.07 30.17
CA ARG A 76 22.74 4.08 31.63
C ARG A 76 21.88 2.92 32.14
N GLY A 77 21.59 1.91 31.30
CA GLY A 77 20.69 0.80 31.62
C GLY A 77 19.39 0.89 30.81
N THR A 78 18.26 0.51 31.39
CA THR A 78 16.95 0.59 30.72
C THR A 78 16.25 1.90 31.06
N VAL A 79 15.72 2.59 30.04
CA VAL A 79 14.86 3.76 30.21
C VAL A 79 13.46 3.48 29.68
N LEU A 80 12.45 4.14 30.25
CA LEU A 80 11.07 4.07 29.76
C LEU A 80 10.82 5.20 28.78
N ALA A 81 10.46 4.85 27.55
CA ALA A 81 10.00 5.78 26.53
C ALA A 81 8.47 5.88 26.56
N HIS A 82 8.00 6.99 27.09
CA HIS A 82 6.58 7.34 27.12
C HIS A 82 6.09 7.83 25.74
N PRO A 83 4.77 7.83 25.49
CA PRO A 83 4.23 8.15 24.17
C PRO A 83 4.64 9.54 23.65
N GLU A 84 4.70 10.54 24.52
CA GLU A 84 5.14 11.89 24.18
C GLU A 84 6.61 11.93 23.75
N GLN A 85 7.47 11.13 24.38
CA GLN A 85 8.89 11.05 24.01
C GLN A 85 9.03 10.38 22.64
N ILE A 86 8.33 9.27 22.40
CA ILE A 86 8.30 8.61 21.09
C ILE A 86 7.81 9.58 20.01
N ALA A 87 6.74 10.34 20.29
CA ALA A 87 6.21 11.33 19.37
C ALA A 87 7.20 12.46 19.04
N THR A 88 8.06 12.86 20.00
CA THR A 88 9.09 13.89 19.76
C THR A 88 10.19 13.44 18.80
N PHE A 89 10.43 12.13 18.69
CA PHE A 89 11.39 11.59 17.72
C PHE A 89 10.84 11.55 16.28
N LEU A 90 9.53 11.76 16.10
CA LEU A 90 8.89 11.79 14.80
C LEU A 90 8.89 13.23 14.23
N LEU A 91 9.63 13.43 13.15
CA LEU A 91 9.74 14.74 12.51
C LEU A 91 8.38 15.24 12.00
N PRO A 92 7.94 16.47 12.36
CA PRO A 92 6.68 17.04 11.88
C PRO A 92 6.54 17.08 10.35
N SER A 93 7.66 17.29 9.65
CA SER A 93 7.69 17.40 8.19
C SER A 93 7.50 16.05 7.49
N ARG A 94 7.68 14.93 8.20
CA ARG A 94 7.68 13.57 7.66
C ARG A 94 7.19 12.57 8.70
N LEU A 95 5.91 12.66 9.05
CA LEU A 95 5.29 11.72 9.97
C LEU A 95 5.02 10.38 9.26
N PRO A 96 5.24 9.23 9.92
CA PRO A 96 4.80 7.95 9.38
C PRO A 96 3.27 7.95 9.29
N ARG A 97 2.76 7.23 8.30
CA ARG A 97 1.33 6.98 8.12
C ARG A 97 0.80 6.00 9.17
N LEU A 98 1.65 5.09 9.63
CA LEU A 98 1.31 4.09 10.65
C LEU A 98 2.46 3.88 11.62
N VAL A 99 2.14 3.80 12.92
CA VAL A 99 3.04 3.22 13.94
C VAL A 99 2.48 1.87 14.39
N TYR A 100 3.25 0.80 14.26
CA TYR A 100 2.90 -0.54 14.73
C TYR A 100 3.74 -0.86 15.97
N LEU A 101 3.10 -0.96 17.14
CA LEU A 101 3.77 -1.30 18.39
C LEU A 101 3.62 -2.79 18.66
N ASN A 102 4.66 -3.55 18.35
CA ASN A 102 4.78 -4.95 18.74
C ASN A 102 5.38 -5.07 20.15
N ALA A 103 4.61 -4.60 21.13
CA ALA A 103 4.99 -4.56 22.53
C ALA A 103 3.78 -4.89 23.42
N CYS A 104 4.02 -5.56 24.54
CA CYS A 104 3.01 -5.88 25.55
C CYS A 104 2.38 -4.60 26.11
N ASP A 105 1.07 -4.59 26.35
CA ASP A 105 0.38 -3.45 27.00
C ASP A 105 0.66 -2.08 26.34
N SER A 106 0.79 -2.08 25.01
CA SER A 106 1.13 -0.90 24.20
C SER A 106 -0.09 -0.17 23.64
N ALA A 107 -1.31 -0.66 23.89
CA ALA A 107 -2.53 -0.02 23.39
C ALA A 107 -2.66 1.45 23.86
N GLY A 108 -2.35 1.74 25.13
CA GLY A 108 -2.36 3.13 25.63
C GLY A 108 -1.30 4.02 24.97
N VAL A 109 -0.14 3.45 24.62
CA VAL A 109 0.90 4.16 23.86
C VAL A 109 0.41 4.47 22.45
N ALA A 110 -0.19 3.48 21.78
CA ALA A 110 -0.75 3.64 20.46
C ALA A 110 -1.85 4.71 20.43
N GLU A 111 -2.76 4.68 21.40
CA GLU A 111 -3.83 5.68 21.55
C GLU A 111 -3.27 7.11 21.66
N ALA A 112 -2.25 7.32 22.50
CA ALA A 112 -1.64 8.64 22.64
C ALA A 112 -0.91 9.09 21.36
N LEU A 113 -0.31 8.18 20.60
CA LEU A 113 0.43 8.50 19.39
C LEU A 113 -0.45 9.04 18.25
N VAL A 114 -1.73 8.68 18.18
CA VAL A 114 -2.61 9.15 17.08
C VAL A 114 -2.96 10.64 17.16
N HIS A 115 -2.63 11.31 18.27
CA HIS A 115 -2.62 12.78 18.29
C HIS A 115 -1.60 13.35 17.28
N ARG A 116 -0.56 12.59 16.98
CA ARG A 116 0.51 12.97 16.07
C ARG A 116 0.38 12.28 14.71
N VAL A 117 0.35 10.95 14.69
CA VAL A 117 0.36 10.13 13.47
C VAL A 117 -1.06 9.74 13.03
N PRO A 118 -1.30 9.43 11.74
CA PRO A 118 -2.64 9.06 11.27
C PRO A 118 -3.19 7.79 11.94
N PHE A 119 -2.36 6.75 12.07
CA PHE A 119 -2.75 5.47 12.64
C PHE A 119 -1.70 4.93 13.60
N ALA A 120 -2.14 4.25 14.64
CA ALA A 120 -1.28 3.50 15.54
C ALA A 120 -1.93 2.19 15.97
N ILE A 121 -1.13 1.12 16.09
CA ILE A 121 -1.56 -0.20 16.53
C ILE A 121 -0.78 -0.59 17.77
N GLY A 122 -1.46 -1.16 18.77
CA GLY A 122 -0.85 -1.72 19.97
C GLY A 122 -1.64 -2.89 20.53
N THR A 123 -1.08 -3.55 21.56
CA THR A 123 -1.71 -4.72 22.21
C THR A 123 -2.18 -4.38 23.63
N THR A 124 -3.25 -5.03 24.09
CA THR A 124 -3.87 -4.73 25.41
C THR A 124 -3.30 -5.56 26.57
N ALA A 125 -2.46 -6.54 26.30
CA ALA A 125 -1.93 -7.44 27.31
C ALA A 125 -0.61 -8.05 26.83
N PRO A 126 0.13 -8.76 27.70
CA PRO A 126 1.32 -9.49 27.29
C PRO A 126 1.03 -10.53 26.21
N VAL A 127 1.87 -10.55 25.18
CA VAL A 127 1.82 -11.48 24.04
C VAL A 127 3.15 -12.22 23.98
N ALA A 128 3.11 -13.54 23.83
CA ALA A 128 4.32 -14.33 23.60
C ALA A 128 5.00 -13.94 22.29
N SER A 129 6.33 -13.98 22.26
CA SER A 129 7.15 -13.53 21.13
C SER A 129 6.74 -14.13 19.78
N ASP A 130 6.47 -15.44 19.76
CA ASP A 130 6.05 -16.15 18.56
C ASP A 130 4.69 -15.65 18.05
N TYR A 131 3.71 -15.46 18.93
CA TYR A 131 2.38 -14.95 18.58
C TYR A 131 2.43 -13.51 18.09
N ALA A 132 3.24 -12.66 18.73
CA ALA A 132 3.51 -11.30 18.31
C ALA A 132 4.04 -11.24 16.87
N ILE A 133 5.01 -12.10 16.55
CA ILE A 133 5.56 -12.20 15.18
C ILE A 133 4.51 -12.67 14.18
N HIS A 134 3.76 -13.73 14.49
CA HIS A 134 2.70 -14.25 13.59
C HIS A 134 1.59 -13.22 13.34
N THR A 135 1.29 -12.43 14.36
CA THR A 135 0.33 -11.34 14.29
C THR A 135 0.82 -10.24 13.35
N ALA A 136 2.06 -9.77 13.51
CA ALA A 136 2.66 -8.78 12.62
C ALA A 136 2.75 -9.28 11.17
N LEU A 137 3.11 -10.55 10.95
CA LEU A 137 3.12 -11.14 9.61
C LEU A 137 1.73 -11.11 8.97
N SER A 138 0.71 -11.51 9.73
CA SER A 138 -0.69 -11.53 9.24
C SER A 138 -1.16 -10.12 8.86
N PHE A 139 -0.79 -9.12 9.66
CA PHE A 139 -1.03 -7.71 9.35
C PHE A 139 -0.39 -7.29 8.02
N TYR A 140 0.92 -7.49 7.87
CA TYR A 140 1.64 -7.06 6.66
C TYR A 140 1.24 -7.83 5.41
N LEU A 141 0.96 -9.14 5.52
CA LEU A 141 0.43 -9.93 4.41
C LEU A 141 -0.90 -9.37 3.92
N ARG A 142 -1.80 -8.98 4.83
CA ARG A 142 -3.08 -8.39 4.42
C ARG A 142 -2.88 -7.04 3.71
N LEU A 143 -1.96 -6.20 4.18
CA LEU A 143 -1.60 -4.96 3.48
C LEU A 143 -1.00 -5.22 2.08
N LEU A 144 -0.13 -6.22 1.95
CA LEU A 144 0.48 -6.61 0.67
C LEU A 144 -0.56 -7.11 -0.33
N LEU A 145 -1.62 -7.78 0.15
CA LEU A 145 -2.77 -8.20 -0.64
C LEU A 145 -3.75 -7.04 -0.94
N GLY A 146 -3.30 -5.80 -0.75
CA GLY A 146 -4.05 -4.60 -1.04
C GLY A 146 -5.06 -4.24 0.03
N GLY A 147 -5.10 -4.90 1.19
CA GLY A 147 -6.05 -4.60 2.26
C GLY A 147 -5.90 -3.19 2.85
N SER A 148 -6.98 -2.66 3.41
CA SER A 148 -6.93 -1.40 4.17
C SER A 148 -6.26 -1.59 5.53
N VAL A 149 -5.93 -0.48 6.21
CA VAL A 149 -5.36 -0.52 7.56
C VAL A 149 -6.31 -1.23 8.54
N ALA A 150 -7.62 -0.95 8.45
CA ALA A 150 -8.63 -1.61 9.27
C ALA A 150 -8.70 -3.12 9.00
N GLU A 151 -8.80 -3.52 7.72
CA GLU A 151 -8.85 -4.94 7.36
C GLU A 151 -7.59 -5.70 7.81
N ALA A 152 -6.41 -5.08 7.66
CA ALA A 152 -5.16 -5.67 8.11
C ALA A 152 -5.11 -5.82 9.63
N ALA A 153 -5.59 -4.84 10.38
CA ALA A 153 -5.67 -4.91 11.84
C ALA A 153 -6.64 -6.00 12.31
N GLU A 154 -7.79 -6.18 11.65
CA GLU A 154 -8.75 -7.24 11.98
C GLU A 154 -8.21 -8.65 11.68
N VAL A 155 -7.46 -8.82 10.58
CA VAL A 155 -6.77 -10.08 10.28
C VAL A 155 -5.70 -10.37 11.34
N ALA A 156 -4.93 -9.36 11.74
CA ALA A 156 -3.93 -9.50 12.80
C ALA A 156 -4.59 -9.87 14.15
N ARG A 157 -5.70 -9.21 14.51
CA ARG A 157 -6.48 -9.51 15.72
C ARG A 157 -6.96 -10.96 15.70
N SER A 158 -7.49 -11.41 14.56
CA SER A 158 -7.95 -12.79 14.38
C SER A 158 -6.81 -13.79 14.55
N ALA A 159 -5.64 -13.50 13.97
CA ALA A 159 -4.45 -14.33 14.14
C ALA A 159 -4.02 -14.42 15.62
N LEU A 160 -4.00 -13.29 16.35
CA LEU A 160 -3.69 -13.29 17.78
C LEU A 160 -4.72 -14.09 18.59
N GLY A 161 -6.00 -13.99 18.24
CA GLY A 161 -7.09 -14.74 18.90
C GLY A 161 -7.03 -16.25 18.72
N MET A 162 -6.37 -16.74 17.65
CA MET A 162 -6.16 -18.18 17.45
C MET A 162 -5.13 -18.78 18.41
N PHE A 163 -4.17 -17.98 18.86
CA PHE A 163 -3.03 -18.45 19.66
C PHE A 163 -3.09 -18.03 21.13
N SER A 164 -3.70 -16.88 21.42
CA SER A 164 -3.85 -16.39 22.79
C SER A 164 -5.13 -16.92 23.43
N SER A 165 -5.06 -17.32 24.70
CA SER A 165 -6.19 -17.80 25.49
C SER A 165 -7.14 -16.66 25.94
N LEU A 166 -7.53 -15.79 25.01
CA LEU A 166 -8.48 -14.66 25.14
C LEU A 166 -8.01 -13.46 25.99
N ARG A 167 -6.75 -13.38 26.42
CA ARG A 167 -6.29 -12.26 27.28
C ARG A 167 -5.76 -11.04 26.53
N ALA A 168 -5.22 -11.22 25.32
CA ALA A 168 -4.62 -10.14 24.55
C ALA A 168 -5.47 -9.82 23.32
N ASP A 169 -5.61 -8.53 23.03
CA ASP A 169 -6.27 -8.01 21.84
C ASP A 169 -5.36 -6.98 21.15
N ILE A 170 -5.58 -6.77 19.86
CA ILE A 170 -4.97 -5.71 19.06
C ILE A 170 -5.96 -4.57 18.91
N LYS A 171 -5.49 -3.37 19.24
CA LYS A 171 -6.25 -2.14 19.03
C LYS A 171 -5.61 -1.31 17.94
N LEU A 172 -6.42 -0.96 16.95
CA LEU A 172 -6.12 0.07 15.96
C LEU A 172 -6.75 1.38 16.44
N PHE A 173 -5.93 2.42 16.49
CA PHE A 173 -6.36 3.78 16.76
C PHE A 173 -6.15 4.62 15.50
N ALA A 174 -7.05 5.58 15.29
CA ALA A 174 -6.99 6.52 14.18
C ALA A 174 -7.10 7.95 14.69
N LYS A 175 -6.36 8.86 14.06
CA LYS A 175 -6.47 10.29 14.30
C LYS A 175 -7.81 10.81 13.81
N ALA A 176 -8.33 11.85 14.46
CA ALA A 176 -9.57 12.49 14.02
C ALA A 176 -9.48 12.94 12.54
N GLY A 177 -10.46 12.51 11.73
CA GLY A 177 -10.54 12.79 10.30
C GLY A 177 -9.86 11.76 9.39
N GLU A 178 -9.09 10.83 9.95
CA GLU A 178 -8.50 9.72 9.22
C GLU A 178 -9.45 8.52 9.16
N ASP A 179 -9.53 7.87 8.00
CA ASP A 179 -10.40 6.71 7.76
C ASP A 179 -9.56 5.44 7.52
N PRO A 180 -9.46 4.54 8.51
CA PRO A 180 -8.66 3.32 8.37
C PRO A 180 -9.28 2.29 7.43
N GLU A 181 -10.58 2.34 7.15
CA GLU A 181 -11.25 1.42 6.22
C GLU A 181 -10.92 1.74 4.77
N ARG A 182 -10.66 3.02 4.48
CA ARG A 182 -10.28 3.50 3.14
C ARG A 182 -8.78 3.62 2.92
N THR A 183 -8.01 3.71 4.00
CA THR A 183 -6.56 3.91 3.88
C THR A 183 -5.86 2.61 3.49
N ARG A 184 -5.14 2.64 2.36
CA ARG A 184 -4.20 1.59 1.95
C ARG A 184 -2.77 2.11 2.04
N LEU A 185 -1.87 1.32 2.61
CA LEU A 185 -0.46 1.70 2.81
C LEU A 185 0.45 1.20 1.68
N VAL A 186 0.09 0.06 1.09
CA VAL A 186 0.75 -0.48 -0.11
C VAL A 186 0.01 0.08 -1.32
N ALA A 187 0.73 0.85 -2.14
CA ALA A 187 0.23 1.22 -3.45
C ALA A 187 0.22 -0.05 -4.32
N SER A 188 -0.98 -0.48 -4.72
CA SER A 188 -1.14 -1.54 -5.73
C SER A 188 -1.29 -0.85 -7.07
N PRO A 189 -0.45 -1.18 -8.07
CA PRO A 189 -0.66 -0.73 -9.43
C PRO A 189 -2.07 -1.09 -9.88
N GLU A 190 -2.78 -0.11 -10.44
CA GLU A 190 -4.12 -0.26 -10.99
C GLU A 190 -4.14 0.35 -12.39
N ILE A 191 -4.64 -0.39 -13.37
CA ILE A 191 -4.85 0.14 -14.70
C ILE A 191 -6.03 1.12 -14.65
N LEU A 192 -5.82 2.27 -15.27
CA LEU A 192 -6.81 3.32 -15.48
C LEU A 192 -7.04 3.47 -16.97
N VAL A 193 -8.31 3.66 -17.36
CA VAL A 193 -8.68 3.98 -18.74
C VAL A 193 -9.57 5.20 -18.72
N SER A 194 -9.29 6.14 -19.60
CA SER A 194 -10.05 7.36 -19.80
C SER A 194 -10.46 7.52 -21.26
N LEU A 195 -11.61 8.15 -21.46
CA LEU A 195 -12.10 8.51 -22.79
C LEU A 195 -11.62 9.91 -23.16
N PRO A 196 -11.33 10.18 -24.45
CA PRO A 196 -11.03 11.53 -24.90
C PRO A 196 -12.19 12.48 -24.66
N SER A 197 -11.87 13.77 -24.50
CA SER A 197 -12.87 14.82 -24.32
C SER A 197 -13.74 14.93 -25.58
N GLY A 198 -15.06 14.76 -25.42
CA GLY A 198 -16.01 14.91 -26.53
C GLY A 198 -16.46 13.59 -27.17
N TYR A 199 -16.14 12.44 -26.58
CA TYR A 199 -16.68 11.15 -26.98
C TYR A 199 -18.22 11.18 -27.12
N LYS A 200 -18.74 10.59 -28.20
CA LYS A 200 -20.18 10.47 -28.48
C LYS A 200 -20.59 9.00 -28.41
N LEU A 201 -21.70 8.74 -27.72
CA LEU A 201 -22.29 7.42 -27.65
C LEU A 201 -22.87 7.04 -29.03
N GLY A 202 -22.49 5.89 -29.57
CA GLY A 202 -23.01 5.36 -30.84
C GLY A 202 -21.94 4.92 -31.84
N ASP A 203 -20.68 5.25 -31.60
CA ASP A 203 -19.57 4.73 -32.40
C ASP A 203 -19.31 3.26 -32.01
N ASP A 204 -19.16 2.39 -33.02
CA ASP A 204 -18.86 0.95 -32.83
C ASP A 204 -17.43 0.72 -32.30
N VAL A 205 -16.59 1.76 -32.39
CA VAL A 205 -15.19 1.76 -31.97
C VAL A 205 -14.95 3.00 -31.13
N VAL A 206 -14.25 2.83 -30.01
CA VAL A 206 -14.01 3.88 -29.03
C VAL A 206 -12.51 4.07 -28.87
N GLU A 207 -12.03 5.30 -29.10
CA GLU A 207 -10.66 5.66 -28.76
C GLU A 207 -10.52 5.72 -27.22
N ILE A 208 -9.51 5.04 -26.69
CA ILE A 208 -9.19 5.01 -25.27
C ILE A 208 -7.77 5.50 -24.99
N ASN A 209 -7.62 6.21 -23.87
CA ASN A 209 -6.33 6.51 -23.28
C ASN A 209 -6.16 5.65 -22.04
N PHE A 210 -5.01 5.02 -21.87
CA PHE A 210 -4.76 4.16 -20.72
C PHE A 210 -3.51 4.59 -19.96
N GLY A 211 -3.51 4.25 -18.69
CA GLY A 211 -2.45 4.53 -17.75
C GLY A 211 -2.48 3.56 -16.60
N VAL A 212 -1.61 3.79 -15.64
CA VAL A 212 -1.54 3.04 -14.40
C VAL A 212 -1.38 4.02 -13.24
N ARG A 213 -2.02 3.74 -12.11
CA ARG A 213 -1.89 4.49 -10.86
C ARG A 213 -1.35 3.59 -9.76
N GLY A 214 -0.76 4.19 -8.73
CA GLY A 214 -0.25 3.45 -7.58
C GLY A 214 1.04 2.71 -7.90
N VAL A 215 1.79 3.16 -8.91
CA VAL A 215 3.08 2.59 -9.23
C VAL A 215 4.16 3.14 -8.28
N PRO A 216 5.23 2.38 -7.99
CA PRO A 216 6.35 2.89 -7.21
C PRO A 216 6.98 4.15 -7.82
N GLU A 217 7.37 5.13 -7.00
CA GLU A 217 7.96 6.42 -7.42
C GLU A 217 9.19 6.24 -8.34
N GLY A 218 9.98 5.19 -8.10
CA GLY A 218 11.14 4.85 -8.91
C GLY A 218 10.83 4.20 -10.26
N THR A 219 9.56 4.08 -10.68
CA THR A 219 9.19 3.49 -11.97
C THR A 219 9.77 4.30 -13.12
N LEU A 220 10.48 3.64 -14.03
CA LEU A 220 11.15 4.28 -15.19
C LEU A 220 10.46 3.98 -16.51
N GLN A 221 9.90 2.77 -16.64
CA GLN A 221 9.25 2.31 -17.85
C GLN A 221 8.02 1.48 -17.49
N VAL A 222 6.95 1.67 -18.24
CA VAL A 222 5.75 0.83 -18.22
C VAL A 222 5.47 0.36 -19.63
N VAL A 223 5.22 -0.94 -19.77
CA VAL A 223 4.76 -1.57 -21.01
C VAL A 223 3.32 -1.98 -20.80
N PHE A 224 2.42 -1.38 -21.58
CA PHE A 224 1.04 -1.81 -21.70
C PHE A 224 0.92 -2.77 -22.85
N PHE A 225 0.14 -3.82 -22.70
CA PHE A 225 -0.12 -4.75 -23.80
C PHE A 225 -1.45 -5.48 -23.63
N SER A 226 -1.96 -6.05 -24.71
CA SER A 226 -3.12 -6.93 -24.71
C SER A 226 -2.82 -8.22 -25.46
N ASP A 227 -3.56 -9.28 -25.12
CA ASP A 227 -3.64 -10.52 -25.87
C ASP A 227 -4.83 -10.55 -26.83
N ASP A 228 -5.55 -9.43 -26.98
CA ASP A 228 -6.71 -9.34 -27.86
C ASP A 228 -6.30 -9.07 -29.31
N GLU A 229 -6.49 -10.08 -30.17
CA GLU A 229 -6.20 -10.00 -31.60
C GLU A 229 -7.18 -9.10 -32.36
N ASP A 230 -8.33 -8.72 -31.77
CA ASP A 230 -9.30 -7.81 -32.40
C ASP A 230 -8.75 -6.36 -32.49
N LEU A 231 -7.64 -6.07 -31.77
CA LEU A 231 -6.88 -4.82 -31.89
C LEU A 231 -5.92 -4.81 -33.10
N LEU A 232 -5.76 -5.93 -33.79
CA LEU A 232 -4.90 -6.03 -34.96
C LEU A 232 -5.58 -5.39 -36.16
N ASN A 233 -4.89 -4.44 -36.77
CA ASN A 233 -5.28 -3.86 -38.04
C ASN A 233 -4.52 -4.57 -39.17
N ASP A 234 -5.13 -4.80 -40.33
CA ASP A 234 -4.51 -5.39 -41.54
C ASP A 234 -3.32 -4.57 -42.13
N GLY A 235 -2.88 -3.53 -41.41
CA GLY A 235 -1.77 -2.68 -41.78
C GLY A 235 -0.40 -3.36 -41.68
N LYS A 236 0.61 -2.70 -42.23
CA LYS A 236 2.02 -3.17 -42.26
C LYS A 236 2.76 -3.03 -40.92
N GLN A 237 2.04 -2.81 -39.81
CA GLN A 237 2.68 -2.68 -38.51
C GLN A 237 3.03 -4.07 -37.95
N THR A 238 4.03 -4.11 -37.08
CA THR A 238 4.37 -5.35 -36.39
C THR A 238 3.36 -5.63 -35.29
N LEU A 239 3.17 -6.91 -34.93
CA LEU A 239 2.32 -7.33 -33.81
C LEU A 239 2.59 -6.53 -32.53
N ALA A 240 3.88 -6.32 -32.23
CA ALA A 240 4.31 -5.56 -31.06
C ALA A 240 3.93 -4.07 -31.13
N ALA A 241 3.89 -3.46 -32.32
CA ALA A 241 3.48 -2.07 -32.47
C ALA A 241 1.95 -1.89 -32.36
N GLN A 242 1.18 -2.96 -32.58
CA GLN A 242 -0.28 -2.94 -32.52
C GLN A 242 -0.80 -3.31 -31.12
N LEU A 243 -0.19 -4.30 -30.47
CA LEU A 243 -0.67 -4.83 -29.19
C LEU A 243 0.10 -4.32 -27.97
N CYS A 244 1.16 -3.51 -28.16
CA CYS A 244 1.94 -2.99 -27.05
C CYS A 244 2.16 -1.49 -27.19
N ALA A 245 2.10 -0.80 -26.06
CA ALA A 245 2.52 0.59 -25.94
C ALA A 245 3.55 0.73 -24.81
N VAL A 246 4.63 1.46 -25.07
CA VAL A 246 5.73 1.63 -24.12
C VAL A 246 5.83 3.08 -23.71
N THR A 247 5.70 3.35 -22.40
CA THR A 247 5.88 4.70 -21.86
C THR A 247 7.10 4.74 -20.94
N ARG A 248 7.93 5.78 -21.11
CA ARG A 248 9.14 6.04 -20.32
C ARG A 248 9.01 7.38 -19.63
N ARG A 249 8.13 7.45 -18.64
CA ARG A 249 7.84 8.65 -17.87
C ARG A 249 7.98 8.35 -16.38
N ARG A 250 8.44 9.36 -15.63
CA ARG A 250 8.38 9.28 -14.17
C ARG A 250 6.92 9.37 -13.72
N PRO A 251 6.52 8.62 -12.68
CA PRO A 251 5.19 8.76 -12.10
C PRO A 251 4.91 10.19 -11.68
N THR A 252 3.65 10.61 -11.79
CA THR A 252 3.18 11.86 -11.17
C THR A 252 3.28 11.76 -9.65
N ARG A 253 2.98 12.86 -8.94
CA ARG A 253 2.91 12.86 -7.47
C ARG A 253 1.92 11.84 -6.91
N ASP A 254 0.87 11.54 -7.68
CA ASP A 254 -0.16 10.56 -7.33
C ASP A 254 0.22 9.13 -7.73
N GLY A 255 1.46 8.92 -8.21
CA GLY A 255 1.95 7.63 -8.65
C GLY A 255 1.29 7.18 -9.95
N GLU A 256 0.93 8.11 -10.84
CA GLU A 256 0.32 7.81 -12.14
C GLU A 256 1.35 7.85 -13.28
N VAL A 257 1.23 6.92 -14.21
CA VAL A 257 1.97 6.91 -15.48
C VAL A 257 0.96 6.67 -16.59
N TRP A 258 0.81 7.67 -17.47
CA TRP A 258 -0.08 7.59 -18.62
C TRP A 258 0.72 7.28 -19.89
N CYS A 259 0.09 6.53 -20.79
CA CYS A 259 0.60 6.36 -22.14
C CYS A 259 0.53 7.68 -22.92
N ASP A 260 1.35 7.82 -23.97
CA ASP A 260 1.27 8.98 -24.85
C ASP A 260 -0.06 8.95 -25.61
N ARG A 261 -0.68 10.11 -25.83
CA ARG A 261 -1.95 10.18 -26.57
C ARG A 261 -1.85 9.67 -28.01
N SER A 262 -0.65 9.66 -28.59
CA SER A 262 -0.39 9.07 -29.90
C SER A 262 -0.42 7.53 -29.89
N GLU A 263 -0.45 6.93 -28.71
CA GLU A 263 -0.51 5.48 -28.48
C GLU A 263 -1.91 5.08 -27.95
N SER A 264 -2.94 5.86 -28.27
CA SER A 264 -4.33 5.51 -27.96
C SER A 264 -4.76 4.30 -28.78
N TRP A 265 -5.71 3.53 -28.23
CA TRP A 265 -6.26 2.35 -28.89
C TRP A 265 -7.72 2.58 -29.27
N ASP A 266 -8.09 2.06 -30.42
CA ASP A 266 -9.45 2.05 -30.93
C ASP A 266 -10.07 0.68 -30.62
N VAL A 267 -11.11 0.66 -29.78
CA VAL A 267 -11.59 -0.60 -29.18
C VAL A 267 -13.10 -0.76 -29.38
N GLY A 268 -13.52 -1.95 -29.83
CA GLY A 268 -14.94 -2.25 -30.08
C GLY A 268 -15.64 -3.01 -28.95
N GLY A 269 -14.88 -3.65 -28.05
CA GLY A 269 -15.41 -4.49 -26.99
C GLY A 269 -14.57 -4.47 -25.72
N ASP A 270 -15.03 -5.17 -24.70
CA ASP A 270 -14.25 -5.40 -23.49
C ASP A 270 -13.12 -6.41 -23.76
N PHE A 271 -11.91 -6.07 -23.35
CA PHE A 271 -10.73 -6.91 -23.52
C PHE A 271 -9.82 -6.82 -22.30
N ARG A 272 -8.83 -7.71 -22.25
CA ARG A 272 -7.86 -7.73 -21.16
C ARG A 272 -6.66 -6.85 -21.47
N LEU A 273 -6.41 -5.91 -20.57
CA LEU A 273 -5.24 -5.04 -20.60
C LEU A 273 -4.24 -5.47 -19.51
N PHE A 274 -2.97 -5.46 -19.86
CA PHE A 274 -1.86 -5.74 -18.97
C PHE A 274 -0.96 -4.51 -18.88
N ALA A 275 -0.35 -4.29 -17.71
CA ALA A 275 0.73 -3.33 -17.54
C ALA A 275 1.86 -3.95 -16.74
N VAL A 276 3.08 -3.82 -17.24
CA VAL A 276 4.32 -4.25 -16.57
C VAL A 276 5.23 -3.06 -16.42
N GLY A 277 5.68 -2.78 -15.19
CA GLY A 277 6.63 -1.71 -14.94
C GLY A 277 7.95 -2.19 -14.35
N VAL A 278 8.99 -1.41 -14.61
CA VAL A 278 10.33 -1.61 -14.05
C VAL A 278 10.80 -0.33 -13.36
N THR A 279 11.38 -0.47 -12.17
CA THR A 279 11.91 0.62 -11.37
C THR A 279 13.42 0.80 -11.55
N ALA A 280 13.94 1.95 -11.13
CA ALA A 280 15.36 2.29 -11.22
C ALA A 280 16.29 1.33 -10.44
N ASP A 281 15.77 0.67 -9.41
CA ASP A 281 16.47 -0.35 -8.62
C ASP A 281 16.26 -1.78 -9.14
N GLY A 282 15.64 -1.95 -10.31
CA GLY A 282 15.46 -3.25 -10.97
C GLY A 282 14.27 -4.08 -10.47
N ARG A 283 13.45 -3.55 -9.55
CA ARG A 283 12.17 -4.20 -9.20
C ARG A 283 11.19 -4.12 -10.36
N ARG A 284 10.25 -5.07 -10.37
CA ARG A 284 9.21 -5.21 -11.38
C ARG A 284 7.85 -5.40 -10.74
N TRP A 285 6.81 -4.93 -11.40
CA TRP A 285 5.43 -5.14 -11.01
C TRP A 285 4.58 -5.42 -12.26
N THR A 286 3.49 -6.14 -12.06
CA THR A 286 2.52 -6.49 -13.10
C THR A 286 1.12 -6.26 -12.56
N VAL A 287 0.24 -5.70 -13.38
CA VAL A 287 -1.20 -5.61 -13.13
C VAL A 287 -1.95 -5.98 -14.41
N THR A 288 -3.16 -6.51 -14.23
CA THR A 288 -4.11 -6.76 -15.31
C THR A 288 -5.47 -6.19 -14.93
N SER A 289 -6.26 -5.82 -15.93
CA SER A 289 -7.64 -5.38 -15.78
C SER A 289 -8.40 -5.64 -17.06
N HIS A 290 -9.71 -5.89 -16.93
CA HIS A 290 -10.61 -5.67 -18.06
C HIS A 290 -10.74 -4.17 -18.34
N LEU A 291 -10.98 -3.82 -19.61
CA LEU A 291 -11.19 -2.44 -20.06
C LEU A 291 -12.32 -1.78 -19.27
N CYS A 292 -13.47 -2.45 -19.16
CA CYS A 292 -14.65 -1.92 -18.47
C CYS A 292 -14.39 -1.67 -16.99
N ASP A 293 -13.64 -2.55 -16.32
CA ASP A 293 -13.25 -2.35 -14.92
C ASP A 293 -12.34 -1.13 -14.76
N ALA A 294 -11.36 -0.96 -15.65
CA ALA A 294 -10.44 0.16 -15.59
C ALA A 294 -11.14 1.51 -15.89
N LEU A 295 -12.10 1.51 -16.81
CA LEU A 295 -12.99 2.65 -17.08
C LEU A 295 -13.83 3.02 -15.86
N ARG A 296 -14.45 2.03 -15.21
CA ARG A 296 -15.25 2.25 -13.98
C ARG A 296 -14.40 2.86 -12.87
N ARG A 297 -13.20 2.30 -12.61
CA ARG A 297 -12.27 2.84 -11.60
C ARG A 297 -11.90 4.30 -11.87
N TRP A 298 -11.61 4.65 -13.13
CA TRP A 298 -11.30 6.03 -13.50
C TRP A 298 -12.49 6.96 -13.28
N TYR A 299 -13.68 6.54 -13.70
CA TYR A 299 -14.90 7.32 -13.55
C TYR A 299 -15.24 7.57 -12.07
N ASP A 300 -15.16 6.54 -11.23
CA ASP A 300 -15.39 6.62 -9.79
C ASP A 300 -14.33 7.49 -9.09
N ALA A 301 -13.07 7.48 -9.55
CA ALA A 301 -12.03 8.36 -9.02
C ALA A 301 -12.26 9.84 -9.39
N CYS A 302 -12.87 10.10 -10.54
CA CYS A 302 -13.17 11.45 -11.05
C CYS A 302 -14.54 12.00 -10.61
N GLU A 303 -15.25 11.30 -9.69
CA GLU A 303 -16.64 11.57 -9.30
C GLU A 303 -16.94 13.01 -8.78
N PRO A 304 -15.99 13.85 -8.29
CA PRO A 304 -16.29 15.26 -8.02
C PRO A 304 -16.77 16.05 -9.24
N MET A 305 -16.43 15.63 -10.47
CA MET A 305 -16.81 16.31 -11.73
C MET A 305 -18.04 15.70 -12.45
N ALA A 306 -18.56 14.57 -11.96
CA ALA A 306 -19.55 13.75 -12.65
C ALA A 306 -20.99 13.88 -12.12
N LYS A 307 -21.31 14.95 -11.36
CA LYS A 307 -22.64 15.19 -10.75
C LYS A 307 -23.81 15.37 -11.73
N SER A 308 -23.58 15.23 -13.04
CA SER A 308 -24.64 15.17 -14.05
C SER A 308 -25.20 13.75 -14.13
N ARG A 309 -26.45 13.52 -13.68
CA ARG A 309 -27.19 12.27 -13.89
C ARG A 309 -27.17 11.78 -15.34
N VAL A 310 -27.05 12.71 -16.30
CA VAL A 310 -26.98 12.42 -17.73
C VAL A 310 -25.65 11.72 -18.08
N ARG A 311 -24.52 12.17 -17.52
CA ARG A 311 -23.20 11.56 -17.77
C ARG A 311 -23.11 10.13 -17.25
N LYS A 312 -23.68 9.83 -16.07
CA LYS A 312 -23.70 8.47 -15.53
C LYS A 312 -24.49 7.49 -16.41
N LYS A 313 -25.69 7.89 -16.88
CA LYS A 313 -26.48 7.05 -17.80
C LYS A 313 -25.75 6.77 -19.12
N THR A 314 -25.09 7.78 -19.68
CA THR A 314 -24.28 7.61 -20.91
C THR A 314 -23.11 6.67 -20.67
N PHE A 315 -22.40 6.81 -19.54
CA PHE A 315 -21.31 5.93 -19.15
C PHE A 315 -21.78 4.48 -18.96
N ASP A 316 -22.87 4.26 -18.21
CA ASP A 316 -23.42 2.92 -18.00
C ASP A 316 -23.89 2.27 -19.33
N ALA A 317 -24.37 3.07 -20.29
CA ALA A 317 -24.73 2.58 -21.62
C ALA A 317 -23.50 2.17 -22.44
N LEU A 318 -22.43 2.96 -22.39
CA LEU A 318 -21.15 2.61 -23.01
C LEU A 318 -20.60 1.28 -22.45
N ILE A 319 -20.56 1.15 -21.13
CA ILE A 319 -20.05 -0.08 -20.48
C ILE A 319 -20.87 -1.30 -20.93
N ARG A 320 -22.21 -1.20 -20.96
CA ARG A 320 -23.04 -2.29 -21.48
C ARG A 320 -22.78 -2.60 -22.95
N ASN A 321 -22.50 -1.60 -23.79
CA ASN A 321 -22.19 -1.84 -25.20
C ASN A 321 -20.86 -2.58 -25.36
N LEU A 322 -19.82 -2.18 -24.62
CA LEU A 322 -18.51 -2.84 -24.63
C LEU A 322 -18.61 -4.28 -24.09
N GLU A 323 -19.36 -4.49 -23.01
CA GLU A 323 -19.60 -5.83 -22.43
C GLU A 323 -20.46 -6.73 -23.35
N ALA A 324 -21.42 -6.16 -24.08
CA ALA A 324 -22.32 -6.88 -24.99
C ALA A 324 -21.71 -7.14 -26.38
N TRP A 325 -20.51 -6.62 -26.64
CA TRP A 325 -19.81 -6.86 -27.89
C TRP A 325 -19.44 -8.35 -27.98
N VAL A 326 -20.24 -9.09 -28.72
CA VAL A 326 -19.98 -10.50 -29.06
C VAL A 326 -19.19 -10.48 -30.37
N ARG A 327 -17.97 -11.04 -30.33
CA ARG A 327 -17.11 -11.29 -31.50
C ARG A 327 -17.96 -11.69 -32.71
N ARG A 328 -18.02 -10.82 -33.72
CA ARG A 328 -18.68 -11.12 -34.99
C ARG A 328 -17.67 -11.68 -35.98
#